data_AF-A0A2I1GTU0-F1
#
_entry.id   AF-A0A2I1GTU0-F1
#
_cell.length_a   1.000
_cell.length_b   1.000
_cell.length_c   1.000
_cell.angle_alpha   90.00
_cell.angle_beta   90.00
_cell.angle_gamma   90.00
#
_symmetry.space_group_name_H-M   'P 1'
#
loop_
_entity.id
_entity.type
_entity.pdbx_description
1 polymer ?
#
loop_
_entity_poly.entity_id
_entity_poly.type
_entity_poly.pdbx_seq_one_letter_code
_entity_poly.pdbx_strand_id
1 'polypeptide(L)'
;MYFLIVSYHGTAKDNCKSIAEDGYLLCKGKRFLFGNGIYSTPDIDVAYRYATKFTLDGDEYRVVFQNRVNPNTLIKISKEETGISEYWISPDGADLRPYGICIKKEFC
;
A
#
# COMPACT_ATOMS: atom_id res chain seq x y z
N MET A 1 24.76 -1.96 4.47
CA MET A 1 23.62 -1.06 4.76
C MET A 1 22.67 -1.16 3.58
N TYR A 2 21.54 -1.85 3.75
CA TYR A 2 20.55 -1.96 2.67
C TYR A 2 19.75 -0.65 2.61
N PHE A 3 19.73 0.01 1.47
CA PHE A 3 18.96 1.22 1.26
C PHE A 3 17.50 0.84 0.99
N LEU A 4 16.65 0.90 2.02
CA LEU A 4 15.22 0.64 1.87
C LEU A 4 14.50 1.91 1.42
N ILE A 5 13.76 1.80 0.32
CA ILE A 5 12.99 2.92 -0.24
C ILE A 5 11.58 2.97 0.38
N VAL A 6 10.93 4.15 0.30
CA VAL A 6 9.60 4.38 0.89
C VAL A 6 8.52 4.20 -0.16
N SER A 7 7.45 3.50 0.21
CA SER A 7 6.23 3.40 -0.59
C SER A 7 4.97 3.50 0.28
N TYR A 8 3.82 3.61 -0.38
CA TYR A 8 2.52 3.77 0.22
C TYR A 8 1.54 2.69 -0.26
N HIS A 9 0.64 2.26 0.62
CA HIS A 9 -0.41 1.29 0.31
C HIS A 9 -1.74 1.68 0.96
N GLY A 10 -2.77 1.91 0.15
CA GLY A 10 -4.15 2.08 0.62
C GLY A 10 -4.96 0.81 0.42
N THR A 11 -5.83 0.50 1.37
CA THR A 11 -6.71 -0.67 1.33
C THR A 11 -7.96 -0.45 2.19
N ALA A 12 -8.81 -1.48 2.28
CA ALA A 12 -9.98 -1.46 3.15
C ALA A 12 -9.62 -1.58 4.64
N LYS A 13 -10.42 -0.98 5.52
CA LYS A 13 -10.20 -0.98 6.99
C LYS A 13 -9.91 -2.38 7.56
N ASP A 14 -10.67 -3.38 7.15
CA ASP A 14 -10.50 -4.76 7.66
C ASP A 14 -9.15 -5.35 7.26
N ASN A 15 -8.65 -5.00 6.06
CA ASN A 15 -7.30 -5.38 5.63
C ASN A 15 -6.24 -4.61 6.43
N CYS A 16 -6.49 -3.34 6.79
CA CYS A 16 -5.54 -2.57 7.60
C CYS A 16 -5.26 -3.23 8.94
N LYS A 17 -6.28 -3.78 9.62
CA LYS A 17 -6.06 -4.50 10.87
C LYS A 17 -5.14 -5.70 10.67
N SER A 18 -5.43 -6.54 9.68
CA SER A 18 -4.60 -7.71 9.41
C SER A 18 -3.17 -7.35 8.99
N ILE A 19 -2.98 -6.28 8.20
CA ILE A 19 -1.63 -5.82 7.81
C ILE A 19 -0.84 -5.30 9.01
N ALA A 20 -1.51 -4.61 9.94
CA ALA A 20 -0.86 -4.11 11.15
C ALA A 20 -0.45 -5.24 12.11
N GLU A 21 -1.25 -6.32 12.20
CA GLU A 21 -1.00 -7.48 13.06
C GLU A 21 -0.02 -8.48 12.45
N ASP A 22 -0.21 -8.83 11.17
CA ASP A 22 0.48 -9.95 10.51
C ASP A 22 1.55 -9.49 9.51
N GLY A 23 1.60 -8.20 9.17
CA GLY A 23 2.31 -7.73 7.98
C GLY A 23 1.58 -8.08 6.68
N TYR A 24 2.27 -7.97 5.55
CA TYR A 24 1.69 -8.28 4.26
C TYR A 24 1.73 -9.78 3.99
N LEU A 25 0.55 -10.39 3.86
CA LEU A 25 0.41 -11.80 3.49
C LEU A 25 -0.04 -11.92 2.05
N LEU A 26 0.84 -12.40 1.17
CA LEU A 26 0.57 -12.54 -0.27
C LEU A 26 -0.67 -13.42 -0.55
N CYS A 27 -0.92 -14.44 0.26
CA CYS A 27 -2.09 -15.31 0.14
C CYS A 27 -3.43 -14.58 0.37
N LYS A 28 -3.43 -13.41 1.02
CA LYS A 28 -4.60 -12.55 1.18
C LYS A 28 -4.77 -11.56 0.02
N GLY A 29 -3.76 -11.42 -0.84
CA GLY A 29 -3.75 -10.54 -2.00
C GLY A 29 -4.77 -10.95 -3.06
N LYS A 30 -5.37 -9.96 -3.73
CA LYS A 30 -6.35 -10.15 -4.81
C LYS A 30 -6.04 -9.17 -5.94
N ARG A 31 -6.47 -9.50 -7.17
CA ARG A 31 -6.39 -8.64 -8.37
C ARG A 31 -4.96 -8.24 -8.75
N PHE A 32 -4.22 -9.19 -9.29
CA PHE A 32 -2.82 -9.07 -9.72
C PHE A 32 -2.70 -8.61 -11.18
N LEU A 33 -3.14 -7.37 -11.48
CA LEU A 33 -3.26 -6.87 -12.86
C LEU A 33 -1.93 -6.85 -13.63
N PHE A 34 -0.84 -6.47 -12.98
CA PHE A 34 0.50 -6.31 -13.56
C PHE A 34 1.51 -7.36 -13.07
N GLY A 35 1.01 -8.45 -12.45
CA GLY A 35 1.85 -9.48 -11.84
C GLY A 35 1.48 -9.80 -10.40
N ASN A 36 1.90 -10.97 -9.93
CA ASN A 36 1.62 -11.46 -8.59
C ASN A 36 2.57 -10.82 -7.55
N GLY A 37 2.02 -10.25 -6.48
CA GLY A 37 2.79 -9.60 -5.43
C GLY A 37 1.99 -8.55 -4.66
N ILE A 38 2.63 -7.92 -3.67
CA ILE A 38 2.07 -6.83 -2.88
C ILE A 38 2.26 -5.51 -3.61
N TYR A 39 1.15 -4.82 -3.90
CA TYR A 39 1.16 -3.56 -4.63
C TYR A 39 1.37 -2.39 -3.68
N SER A 40 2.26 -1.47 -4.05
CA SER A 40 2.45 -0.17 -3.40
C SER A 40 2.83 0.87 -4.47
N THR A 41 3.04 2.12 -4.06
CA THR A 41 3.48 3.18 -4.97
C THR A 41 4.28 4.23 -4.19
N PRO A 42 5.25 4.91 -4.79
CA PRO A 42 5.90 6.06 -4.15
C PRO A 42 4.97 7.27 -4.03
N ASP A 43 3.81 7.26 -4.70
CA ASP A 43 2.84 8.35 -4.75
C ASP A 43 1.68 8.11 -3.76
N ILE A 44 1.67 8.88 -2.67
CA ILE A 44 0.65 8.74 -1.62
C ILE A 44 -0.77 9.05 -2.13
N ASP A 45 -0.92 9.97 -3.09
CA ASP A 45 -2.23 10.35 -3.61
C ASP A 45 -2.84 9.20 -4.43
N VAL A 46 -2.00 8.42 -5.09
CA VAL A 46 -2.43 7.20 -5.77
C VAL A 46 -2.80 6.10 -4.78
N ALA A 47 -1.96 5.85 -3.77
CA ALA A 47 -2.30 4.88 -2.71
C ALA A 47 -3.64 5.24 -2.02
N TYR A 48 -3.87 6.52 -1.77
CA TYR A 48 -5.08 7.04 -1.15
C TYR A 48 -6.37 6.76 -1.97
N ARG A 49 -6.28 6.65 -3.30
CA ARG A 49 -7.44 6.25 -4.15
C ARG A 49 -7.92 4.83 -3.83
N TYR A 50 -7.02 3.97 -3.36
CA TYR A 50 -7.33 2.58 -2.96
C TYR A 50 -7.74 2.46 -1.49
N ALA A 51 -7.50 3.49 -0.66
CA ALA A 51 -7.96 3.53 0.73
C ALA A 51 -9.47 3.72 0.79
N THR A 52 -10.19 2.82 1.46
CA THR A 52 -11.64 2.97 1.67
C THR A 52 -11.92 3.86 2.87
N LYS A 53 -13.05 4.57 2.82
CA LYS A 53 -13.52 5.33 3.98
C LYS A 53 -13.97 4.40 5.10
N PHE A 54 -13.87 4.86 6.34
CA PHE A 54 -14.53 4.26 7.49
C PHE A 54 -14.96 5.31 8.50
N THR A 55 -16.04 5.02 9.23
CA THR A 55 -16.56 5.88 10.29
C THR A 55 -15.91 5.55 11.63
N LEU A 56 -15.55 6.59 12.38
CA LEU A 56 -15.15 6.54 13.79
C LEU A 56 -15.73 7.77 14.49
N ASP A 57 -16.51 7.57 15.55
CA ASP A 57 -17.12 8.64 16.36
C ASP A 57 -17.90 9.70 15.55
N GLY A 58 -18.57 9.26 14.48
CA GLY A 58 -19.37 10.11 13.60
C GLY A 58 -18.58 10.84 12.50
N ASP A 59 -17.26 10.71 12.51
CA ASP A 59 -16.37 11.26 11.49
C ASP A 59 -15.91 10.18 10.49
N GLU A 60 -15.69 10.58 9.24
CA GLU A 60 -15.17 9.71 8.18
C GLU A 60 -13.64 9.84 8.06
N TYR A 61 -12.95 8.73 7.87
CA TYR A 61 -11.49 8.68 7.75
C TYR A 61 -11.05 7.76 6.62
N ARG A 62 -9.82 7.98 6.13
CA ARG A 62 -9.07 7.03 5.30
C ARG A 62 -7.69 6.77 5.89
N VAL A 63 -7.18 5.57 5.64
CA VAL A 63 -5.88 5.10 6.10
C VAL A 63 -4.99 4.68 4.93
N VAL A 64 -3.73 5.10 4.97
CA VAL A 64 -2.67 4.66 4.04
C VAL A 64 -1.45 4.22 4.86
N PHE A 65 -0.88 3.06 4.54
CA PHE A 65 0.37 2.61 5.13
C PHE A 65 1.57 3.29 4.48
N GLN A 66 2.58 3.61 5.29
CA GLN A 66 3.94 3.87 4.84
C GLN A 66 4.80 2.63 5.04
N ASN A 67 5.53 2.25 3.99
CA ASN A 67 6.31 1.03 3.94
C ASN A 67 7.79 1.30 3.67
N ARG A 68 8.65 0.44 4.20
CA ARG A 68 10.02 0.25 3.71
C ARG A 68 10.06 -0.94 2.78
N VAL A 69 10.66 -0.75 1.61
CA VAL A 69 10.70 -1.74 0.54
C VAL A 69 12.13 -2.14 0.22
N ASN A 70 12.37 -3.44 0.04
CA ASN A 70 13.61 -3.97 -0.50
C ASN A 70 13.70 -3.66 -2.01
N PRO A 71 14.63 -2.80 -2.46
CA PRO A 71 14.71 -2.43 -3.87
C PRO A 71 15.27 -3.54 -4.77
N ASN A 72 15.94 -4.55 -4.21
CA ASN A 72 16.64 -5.57 -5.00
C ASN A 72 15.69 -6.57 -5.68
N THR A 73 14.50 -6.76 -5.12
CA THR A 73 13.46 -7.68 -5.63
C THR A 73 12.25 -6.92 -6.16
N LEU A 74 12.27 -5.59 -6.08
CA LEU A 74 11.14 -4.74 -6.42
C LEU A 74 10.92 -4.69 -7.93
N ILE A 75 9.69 -5.01 -8.35
CA ILE A 75 9.25 -4.85 -9.73
C ILE A 75 8.56 -3.50 -9.85
N LYS A 76 9.01 -2.66 -10.78
CA LYS A 76 8.42 -1.34 -11.06
C LYS A 76 7.62 -1.39 -12.36
N ILE A 77 6.38 -0.93 -12.30
CA ILE A 77 5.47 -0.78 -13.42
C ILE A 77 5.35 0.71 -13.70
N SER A 78 5.65 1.12 -14.92
CA SER A 78 5.77 2.54 -15.25
C SER A 78 4.41 3.25 -15.29
N LYS A 79 4.44 4.58 -15.18
CA LYS A 79 3.22 5.40 -15.30
C LYS A 79 2.53 5.23 -16.65
N GLU A 80 3.30 5.02 -17.72
CA GLU A 80 2.78 4.80 -19.07
C GLU A 80 1.96 3.52 -19.13
N GLU A 81 2.39 2.46 -18.43
CA GLU A 81 1.68 1.19 -18.38
C GLU A 81 0.45 1.23 -17.44
N THR A 82 0.54 1.91 -16.30
CA THR A 82 -0.59 2.03 -15.36
C THR A 82 -1.62 3.10 -15.77
N GLY A 83 -1.22 4.06 -16.60
CA GLY A 83 -2.00 5.24 -16.97
C GLY A 83 -2.17 6.28 -15.85
N ILE A 84 -1.60 6.07 -14.66
CA ILE A 84 -1.81 6.94 -13.49
C ILE A 84 -0.49 7.35 -12.83
N SER A 85 0.29 6.39 -12.31
CA SER A 85 1.57 6.62 -11.63
C SER A 85 2.40 5.33 -11.57
N GLU A 86 3.63 5.42 -11.09
CA GLU A 86 4.48 4.23 -10.92
C GLU A 86 3.88 3.29 -9.86
N TYR A 87 3.68 2.01 -10.22
CA TYR A 87 3.25 0.96 -9.30
C TYR A 87 4.44 0.06 -8.98
N TRP A 88 4.54 -0.34 -7.71
CA TRP A 88 5.62 -1.16 -7.19
C TRP A 88 5.03 -2.48 -6.70
N ILE A 89 5.60 -3.59 -7.15
CA ILE A 89 5.19 -4.93 -6.77
C ILE A 89 6.33 -5.57 -5.99
N SER A 90 6.09 -5.86 -4.72
CA SER A 90 6.97 -6.70 -3.89
C SER A 90 6.51 -8.16 -4.03
N PRO A 91 7.32 -9.06 -4.61
CA PRO A 91 6.92 -10.45 -4.85
C PRO A 91 6.65 -11.23 -3.56
N ASP A 92 7.36 -10.89 -2.48
CA ASP A 92 7.21 -11.49 -1.15
C ASP A 92 6.73 -10.45 -0.14
N GLY A 93 5.95 -10.88 0.87
CA GLY A 93 5.52 -10.03 1.97
C GLY A 93 6.66 -9.56 2.88
N ALA A 94 7.77 -10.30 2.94
CA ALA A 94 8.96 -9.93 3.69
C ALA A 94 9.75 -8.78 3.04
N ASP A 95 9.54 -8.52 1.75
CA ASP A 95 10.21 -7.43 1.01
C ASP A 95 9.56 -6.07 1.23
N LEU A 96 8.42 -6.01 1.92
CA LEU A 96 7.67 -4.79 2.16
C LEU A 96 7.12 -4.76 3.59
N ARG A 97 7.63 -3.83 4.40
CA ARG A 97 7.27 -3.72 5.82
C ARG A 97 6.57 -2.41 6.13
N PRO A 98 5.34 -2.42 6.67
CA PRO A 98 4.70 -1.21 7.16
C PRO A 98 5.42 -0.71 8.42
N TYR A 99 5.66 0.60 8.49
CA TYR A 99 6.28 1.25 9.66
C TYR A 99 5.51 2.47 10.15
N GLY A 100 4.56 2.99 9.35
CA GLY A 100 3.77 4.16 9.68
C GLY A 100 2.37 4.06 9.09
N ILE A 101 1.44 4.76 9.72
CA ILE A 101 0.05 4.85 9.29
C ILE A 101 -0.29 6.33 9.13
N CYS A 102 -0.68 6.72 7.91
CA CYS A 102 -1.23 8.04 7.62
C CYS A 102 -2.75 7.96 7.78
N ILE A 103 -3.31 8.78 8.67
CA ILE A 103 -4.76 8.88 8.89
C ILE A 103 -5.20 10.27 8.43
N LYS A 104 -6.21 10.32 7.55
CA LYS A 104 -6.80 11.57 7.09
C LYS A 104 -8.29 11.59 7.46
N LYS A 105 -8.71 12.62 8.19
CA LYS A 105 -10.13 12.95 8.37
C LYS A 105 -10.68 13.48 7.06
N GLU A 106 -11.80 12.93 6.63
CA GLU A 106 -12.54 13.36 5.45
C GLU A 106 -13.47 14.49 5.87
N PHE A 107 -13.50 15.57 5.08
CA PHE A 107 -14.46 16.65 5.24
C PHE A 107 -15.40 16.58 4.04
N CYS A 108 -16.71 16.65 4.32
CA CYS A 108 -17.73 16.83 3.30
C CYS A 108 -17.68 18.26 2.73
#